data_AF-A0AAW0C635-F1
#
_entry.id   AF-A0AAW0C635-F1
#
_cell.length_a   1.000
_cell.length_b   1.000
_cell.length_c   1.000
_cell.angle_alpha   90.00
_cell.angle_beta   90.00
_cell.angle_gamma   90.00
#
_symmetry.space_group_name_H-M   'P 1'
#
loop_
_entity.id
_entity.type
_entity.pdbx_description
1 polymer ?
#
loop_
_entity_poly.entity_id
_entity_poly.type
_entity_poly.pdbx_seq_one_letter_code
_entity_poly.pdbx_strand_id
1 'polypeptide(L)'
;MPGPCDDHVYLAKVFEQAGRYEDMVASMNSVASFNCELSVEQRSLLVVAYSNVIGSHRASWGTICSIEQKQESIGSPMRLIQSYRETIEQELTKACHSILAVLEQHLIPSSVSSESLIIYHTMYDFGLNDIFADSSDRQKANTRKSLSSYKAASDVAVNDLCPTHPVRIRLGHSLYVRYYEHLDSWGPDETSASLYALSRQTHQPDE
;
A
#
# COMPACT_ATOMS: atom_id res chain seq x y z
N MET A 1 27.94 -17.67 9.85
CA MET A 1 26.67 -18.05 9.22
C MET A 1 25.76 -16.84 9.31
N PRO A 2 25.13 -16.40 8.20
CA PRO A 2 24.05 -15.42 8.28
C PRO A 2 22.94 -15.96 9.20
N GLY A 3 22.24 -15.07 9.91
CA GLY A 3 21.12 -15.47 10.74
C GLY A 3 19.88 -15.85 9.90
N PRO A 4 18.85 -16.49 10.48
CA PRO A 4 17.61 -16.83 9.76
C PRO A 4 16.95 -15.61 9.09
N CYS A 5 17.09 -14.42 9.68
CA CYS A 5 16.64 -13.15 9.11
C CYS A 5 17.38 -12.80 7.81
N ASP A 6 18.70 -13.03 7.76
CA ASP A 6 19.54 -12.72 6.60
C ASP A 6 19.22 -13.65 5.42
N ASP A 7 18.89 -14.92 5.68
CA ASP A 7 18.47 -15.89 4.67
C ASP A 7 17.17 -15.45 3.99
N HIS A 8 16.17 -15.00 4.78
CA HIS A 8 14.92 -14.47 4.23
C HIS A 8 15.12 -13.19 3.41
N VAL A 9 16.02 -12.29 3.84
CA VAL A 9 16.36 -11.09 3.08
C VAL A 9 17.06 -11.44 1.77
N TYR A 10 17.97 -12.42 1.79
CA TYR A 10 18.63 -12.90 0.57
C TYR A 10 17.61 -13.51 -0.41
N LEU A 11 16.72 -14.37 0.08
CA LEU A 11 15.64 -14.94 -0.73
C LEU A 11 14.72 -13.87 -1.31
N ALA A 12 14.36 -12.84 -0.53
CA ALA A 12 13.55 -11.73 -1.02
C ALA A 12 14.19 -11.03 -2.22
N LYS A 13 15.52 -10.83 -2.22
CA LYS A 13 16.25 -10.26 -3.37
C LYS A 13 16.24 -11.18 -4.59
N VAL A 14 16.35 -12.50 -4.37
CA VAL A 14 16.24 -13.49 -5.46
C VAL A 14 14.83 -13.47 -6.06
N PHE A 15 13.79 -13.40 -5.23
CA PHE A 15 12.41 -13.33 -5.67
C PHE A 15 12.09 -12.04 -6.41
N GLU A 16 12.63 -10.90 -5.97
CA GLU A 16 12.54 -9.63 -6.68
C GLU A 16 13.08 -9.76 -8.12
N GLN A 17 14.27 -10.34 -8.29
CA GLN A 17 14.87 -10.57 -9.61
C GLN A 17 14.08 -11.56 -10.47
N ALA A 18 13.43 -12.54 -9.84
CA ALA A 18 12.59 -13.53 -10.51
C ALA A 18 11.16 -13.01 -10.80
N GLY A 19 10.79 -11.82 -10.32
CA GLY A 19 9.42 -11.30 -10.41
C GLY A 19 8.40 -12.07 -9.57
N ARG A 20 8.86 -12.87 -8.58
CA ARG A 20 8.03 -13.71 -7.72
C ARG A 20 7.63 -12.98 -6.44
N TYR A 21 6.82 -11.92 -6.60
CA TYR A 21 6.52 -11.01 -5.49
C TYR A 21 5.69 -11.63 -4.35
N GLU A 22 4.88 -12.65 -4.62
CA GLU A 22 4.14 -13.37 -3.55
C GLU A 22 5.09 -14.09 -2.58
N ASP A 23 6.11 -14.77 -3.10
CA ASP A 23 7.15 -15.43 -2.29
C ASP A 23 8.04 -14.41 -1.58
N MET A 24 8.27 -13.26 -2.22
CA MET A 24 8.93 -12.11 -1.62
C MET A 24 8.15 -11.58 -0.41
N VAL A 25 6.83 -11.44 -0.51
CA VAL A 25 5.96 -11.04 0.62
C VAL A 25 6.05 -12.06 1.75
N ALA A 26 5.97 -13.36 1.46
CA ALA A 26 6.08 -14.41 2.49
C ALA A 26 7.43 -14.34 3.25
N SER A 27 8.52 -14.12 2.52
CA SER A 27 9.86 -13.98 3.11
C SER A 27 9.98 -12.71 3.95
N MET A 28 9.50 -11.58 3.45
CA MET A 28 9.56 -10.31 4.17
C MET A 28 8.62 -10.25 5.37
N ASN A 29 7.48 -10.96 5.35
CA ASN A 29 6.63 -11.15 6.52
C ASN A 29 7.34 -11.94 7.62
N SER A 30 8.13 -12.95 7.23
CA SER A 30 8.97 -13.70 8.17
C SER A 30 10.01 -12.77 8.81
N VAL A 31 10.66 -11.91 8.01
CA VAL A 31 11.59 -10.87 8.51
C VAL A 31 10.90 -9.91 9.48
N ALA A 32 9.68 -9.45 9.18
CA ALA A 32 8.93 -8.55 10.06
C ALA A 32 8.56 -9.22 11.40
N SER A 33 8.26 -10.52 11.41
CA SER A 33 7.86 -11.26 12.61
C SER A 33 8.93 -11.35 13.71
N PHE A 34 10.19 -11.04 13.39
CA PHE A 34 11.27 -10.96 14.38
C PHE A 34 11.16 -9.75 15.32
N ASN A 35 10.18 -8.85 15.12
CA ASN A 35 9.91 -7.67 15.98
C ASN A 35 11.16 -6.81 16.22
N CYS A 36 11.99 -6.69 15.19
CA CYS A 36 13.19 -5.87 15.19
C CYS A 36 12.99 -4.69 14.23
N GLU A 37 13.67 -3.57 14.49
CA GLU A 37 13.66 -2.44 13.57
C GLU A 37 14.27 -2.87 12.23
N LEU A 38 13.52 -2.67 11.14
CA LEU A 38 13.96 -3.02 9.81
C LEU A 38 14.98 -2.00 9.28
N SER A 39 16.06 -2.50 8.69
CA SER A 39 17.04 -1.68 7.99
C SER A 39 16.40 -0.97 6.78
N VAL A 40 17.08 0.08 6.27
CA VAL A 40 16.63 0.80 5.06
C VAL A 40 16.38 -0.16 3.90
N GLU A 41 17.26 -1.13 3.71
CA GLU A 41 17.13 -2.14 2.64
C GLU A 41 15.94 -3.06 2.87
N GLN A 42 15.77 -3.59 4.09
CA GLN A 42 14.64 -4.45 4.45
C GLN A 42 13.30 -3.73 4.28
N ARG A 43 13.21 -2.46 4.71
CA ARG A 43 12.02 -1.62 4.49
C ARG A 43 11.72 -1.46 3.00
N SER A 44 12.74 -1.19 2.19
CA SER A 44 12.58 -1.06 0.74
C SER A 44 12.06 -2.35 0.10
N LEU A 45 12.63 -3.50 0.45
CA LEU A 45 12.19 -4.81 -0.07
C LEU A 45 10.73 -5.10 0.32
N LEU A 46 10.33 -4.80 1.55
CA LEU A 46 8.94 -4.98 2.00
C LEU A 46 7.96 -4.12 1.19
N VAL A 47 8.29 -2.84 0.96
CA VAL A 47 7.49 -1.92 0.16
C VAL A 47 7.36 -2.43 -1.28
N VAL A 48 8.48 -2.84 -1.90
CA VAL A 48 8.50 -3.39 -3.26
C VAL A 48 7.65 -4.66 -3.36
N ALA A 49 7.78 -5.59 -2.41
CA ALA A 49 7.02 -6.83 -2.40
C ALA A 49 5.50 -6.57 -2.39
N TYR A 50 5.00 -5.81 -1.42
CA TYR A 50 3.57 -5.57 -1.27
C TYR A 50 2.98 -4.72 -2.39
N SER A 51 3.69 -3.67 -2.82
CA SER A 51 3.21 -2.80 -3.91
C SER A 51 3.05 -3.57 -5.22
N ASN A 52 3.96 -4.49 -5.54
CA ASN A 52 3.86 -5.31 -6.74
C ASN A 52 2.75 -6.36 -6.64
N VAL A 53 2.59 -7.05 -5.50
CA VAL A 53 1.51 -8.02 -5.31
C VAL A 53 0.13 -7.34 -5.44
N ILE A 54 -0.09 -6.25 -4.72
CA ILE A 54 -1.36 -5.50 -4.76
C ILE A 54 -1.60 -4.92 -6.15
N GLY A 55 -0.56 -4.35 -6.78
CA GLY A 55 -0.65 -3.80 -8.14
C GLY A 55 -0.98 -4.87 -9.19
N SER A 56 -0.37 -6.06 -9.09
CA SER A 56 -0.63 -7.17 -10.00
C SER A 56 -2.07 -7.69 -9.87
N HIS A 57 -2.56 -7.92 -8.65
CA HIS A 57 -3.95 -8.34 -8.45
C HIS A 57 -4.95 -7.30 -8.94
N ARG A 58 -4.69 -6.00 -8.73
CA ARG A 58 -5.55 -4.91 -9.26
C ARG A 58 -5.59 -4.88 -10.79
N ALA A 59 -4.44 -5.04 -11.44
CA ALA A 59 -4.37 -5.08 -12.90
C ALA A 59 -5.11 -6.30 -13.47
N SER A 60 -4.93 -7.46 -12.85
CA SER A 60 -5.65 -8.70 -13.18
C SER A 60 -7.16 -8.53 -13.00
N TRP A 61 -7.59 -7.98 -11.86
CA TRP A 61 -9.01 -7.69 -11.59
C TRP A 61 -9.61 -6.73 -12.63
N GLY A 62 -8.95 -5.61 -12.92
CA GLY A 62 -9.43 -4.64 -13.92
C GLY A 62 -9.55 -5.25 -15.32
N THR A 63 -8.64 -6.14 -15.68
CA THR A 63 -8.69 -6.91 -16.93
C THR A 63 -9.90 -7.85 -16.96
N ILE A 64 -10.14 -8.61 -15.89
CA ILE A 64 -11.30 -9.50 -15.77
C ILE A 64 -12.61 -8.72 -15.82
N CYS A 65 -12.72 -7.59 -15.11
CA CYS A 65 -13.89 -6.71 -15.18
C CYS A 65 -14.16 -6.20 -16.61
N SER A 66 -13.11 -5.83 -17.35
CA SER A 66 -13.24 -5.41 -18.75
C SER A 66 -13.71 -6.55 -19.66
N ILE A 67 -13.25 -7.78 -19.39
CA ILE A 67 -13.71 -8.98 -20.12
C ILE A 67 -15.18 -9.27 -19.81
N GLU A 68 -15.57 -9.22 -18.52
CA GLU A 68 -16.95 -9.43 -18.07
C GLU A 68 -17.91 -8.45 -18.77
N GLN A 69 -17.58 -7.16 -18.80
CA GLN A 69 -18.39 -6.13 -19.47
C GLN A 69 -18.54 -6.35 -20.98
N LYS A 70 -17.53 -6.91 -21.64
CA LYS A 70 -17.57 -7.17 -23.10
C LYS A 70 -18.35 -8.45 -23.44
N GLN A 71 -18.54 -9.36 -22.49
CA GLN A 71 -19.12 -10.69 -22.71
C GLN A 71 -20.63 -10.79 -22.39
N GLU A 72 -21.34 -9.68 -22.19
CA GLU A 72 -22.80 -9.63 -21.98
C GLU A 72 -23.65 -10.14 -23.17
N SER A 73 -23.05 -10.58 -24.28
CA SER A 73 -23.79 -11.21 -25.38
C SER A 73 -24.10 -12.69 -25.08
N ILE A 74 -25.35 -13.06 -25.37
CA ILE A 74 -26.02 -14.31 -24.98
C ILE A 74 -25.19 -15.55 -25.35
N GLY A 75 -24.74 -16.32 -24.34
CA GLY A 75 -24.16 -17.68 -24.52
C GLY A 75 -22.74 -17.89 -23.95
N SER A 76 -22.08 -16.85 -23.44
CA SER A 76 -20.78 -16.95 -22.78
C SER A 76 -20.89 -17.57 -21.37
N PRO A 77 -19.84 -18.26 -20.86
CA PRO A 77 -19.84 -18.80 -19.51
C PRO A 77 -19.60 -17.68 -18.46
N MET A 78 -20.50 -16.70 -18.38
CA MET A 78 -20.39 -15.55 -17.48
C MET A 78 -20.16 -15.96 -16.02
N ARG A 79 -20.74 -17.09 -15.58
CA ARG A 79 -20.53 -17.64 -14.24
C ARG A 79 -19.06 -18.01 -13.96
N LEU A 80 -18.31 -18.47 -14.95
CA LEU A 80 -16.88 -18.78 -14.77
C LEU A 80 -16.06 -17.50 -14.58
N ILE A 81 -16.36 -16.47 -15.37
CA ILE A 81 -15.68 -15.17 -15.29
C ILE A 81 -15.96 -14.51 -13.93
N GLN A 82 -17.23 -14.55 -13.48
CA GLN A 82 -17.64 -14.04 -12.17
C GLN A 82 -16.95 -14.77 -11.02
N SER A 83 -16.95 -16.10 -11.04
CA SER A 83 -16.29 -16.90 -10.00
C SER A 83 -14.78 -16.63 -9.94
N TYR A 84 -14.14 -16.42 -11.10
CA TYR A 84 -12.72 -16.07 -11.14
C TYR A 84 -12.45 -14.64 -10.67
N ARG A 85 -13.34 -13.69 -11.00
CA ARG A 85 -13.31 -12.33 -10.45
C ARG A 85 -13.31 -12.38 -8.93
N GLU A 86 -14.29 -13.05 -8.32
CA GLU A 86 -14.41 -13.21 -6.87
C GLU A 86 -13.15 -13.82 -6.23
N THR A 87 -12.46 -14.72 -6.94
CA THR A 87 -11.20 -15.30 -6.46
C THR A 87 -10.10 -14.23 -6.36
N ILE A 88 -9.94 -13.40 -7.39
CA ILE A 88 -8.98 -12.29 -7.39
C ILE A 88 -9.33 -11.26 -6.31
N GLU A 89 -10.63 -11.02 -6.08
CA GLU A 89 -11.09 -10.11 -5.03
C GLU A 89 -10.66 -10.61 -3.64
N GLN A 90 -10.84 -11.92 -3.37
CA GLN A 90 -10.40 -12.54 -2.13
C GLN A 90 -8.88 -12.48 -1.95
N GLU A 91 -8.10 -12.70 -3.02
CA GLU A 91 -6.64 -12.59 -3.00
C GLU A 91 -6.18 -11.16 -2.68
N LEU A 92 -6.79 -10.15 -3.32
CA LEU A 92 -6.50 -8.74 -3.07
C LEU A 92 -6.85 -8.35 -1.63
N THR A 93 -8.06 -8.69 -1.16
CA THR A 93 -8.51 -8.43 0.21
C THR A 93 -7.59 -9.10 1.22
N LYS A 94 -7.13 -10.33 0.95
CA LYS A 94 -6.18 -11.04 1.81
C LYS A 94 -4.83 -10.33 1.85
N ALA A 95 -4.29 -9.89 0.72
CA ALA A 95 -3.04 -9.15 0.65
C ALA A 95 -3.13 -7.82 1.42
N CYS A 96 -4.23 -7.09 1.27
CA CYS A 96 -4.51 -5.85 1.99
C CYS A 96 -4.59 -6.07 3.51
N HIS A 97 -5.32 -7.08 3.97
CA HIS A 97 -5.37 -7.39 5.40
C HIS A 97 -4.03 -7.89 5.95
N SER A 98 -3.26 -8.64 5.16
CA SER A 98 -1.93 -9.11 5.54
C SER A 98 -0.99 -7.95 5.85
N ILE A 99 -0.94 -6.92 5.00
CA ILE A 99 -0.06 -5.77 5.26
C ILE A 99 -0.51 -4.99 6.51
N LEU A 100 -1.82 -4.77 6.70
CA LEU A 100 -2.33 -4.10 7.91
C LEU A 100 -1.92 -4.85 9.18
N ALA A 101 -2.08 -6.18 9.18
CA ALA A 101 -1.69 -7.01 10.32
C ALA A 101 -0.19 -6.91 10.61
N VAL A 102 0.67 -6.99 9.58
CA VAL A 102 2.12 -6.87 9.75
C VAL A 102 2.54 -5.49 10.26
N LEU A 103 1.89 -4.42 9.78
CA LEU A 103 2.16 -3.06 10.23
C LEU A 103 1.79 -2.87 11.70
N GLU A 104 0.58 -3.28 12.10
CA GLU A 104 0.06 -3.07 13.45
C GLU A 104 0.72 -3.97 14.50
N GLN A 105 0.99 -5.23 14.15
CA GLN A 105 1.48 -6.22 15.12
C GLN A 105 3.01 -6.17 15.29
N HIS A 106 3.75 -5.81 14.24
CA HIS A 106 5.20 -5.97 14.22
C HIS A 106 5.93 -4.65 13.95
N LEU A 107 5.59 -3.94 12.87
CA LEU A 107 6.45 -2.87 12.35
C LEU A 107 6.28 -1.53 13.08
N ILE A 108 5.05 -1.07 13.30
CA ILE A 108 4.77 0.17 14.03
C ILE A 108 5.28 0.08 15.49
N PRO A 109 5.01 -1.00 16.24
CA PRO A 109 5.52 -1.13 17.62
C PRO A 109 7.05 -1.19 17.71
N SER A 110 7.71 -1.74 16.69
CA SER A 110 9.17 -1.91 16.67
C SER A 110 9.91 -0.73 16.04
N SER A 111 9.20 0.26 15.49
CA SER A 111 9.82 1.41 14.82
C SER A 111 10.34 2.43 15.82
N VAL A 112 11.58 2.87 15.64
CA VAL A 112 12.21 3.91 16.46
C VAL A 112 12.47 5.17 15.62
N SER A 113 12.83 4.99 14.34
CA SER A 113 13.06 6.09 13.42
C SER A 113 11.77 6.73 12.86
N SER A 114 11.77 8.06 12.77
CA SER A 114 10.73 8.85 12.09
C SER A 114 10.56 8.46 10.62
N GLU A 115 11.64 8.10 9.93
CA GLU A 115 11.57 7.60 8.54
C GLU A 115 10.79 6.29 8.44
N SER A 116 11.01 5.37 9.38
CA SER A 116 10.32 4.07 9.41
C SER A 116 8.83 4.27 9.60
N LEU A 117 8.44 5.14 10.54
CA LEU A 117 7.04 5.52 10.78
C LEU A 117 6.37 6.09 9.53
N ILE A 118 7.02 7.04 8.84
CA ILE A 118 6.45 7.66 7.63
C ILE A 118 6.23 6.61 6.52
N ILE A 119 7.19 5.70 6.32
CA ILE A 119 7.05 4.62 5.33
C ILE A 119 5.91 3.69 5.72
N TYR A 120 5.81 3.29 6.99
CA TYR A 120 4.75 2.39 7.48
C TYR A 120 3.35 3.00 7.39
N HIS A 121 3.20 4.29 7.68
CA HIS A 121 1.95 5.00 7.46
C HIS A 121 1.56 5.09 5.99
N THR A 122 2.53 5.25 5.09
CA THR A 122 2.28 5.21 3.64
C THR A 122 1.84 3.80 3.20
N MET A 123 2.43 2.74 3.77
CA MET A 123 2.01 1.36 3.50
C MET A 123 0.63 1.02 4.06
N TYR A 124 0.18 1.73 5.11
CA TYR A 124 -1.15 1.56 5.69
C TYR A 124 -2.26 1.88 4.67
N ASP A 125 -2.00 2.82 3.75
CA ASP A 125 -2.89 3.12 2.63
C ASP A 125 -3.04 1.92 1.68
N PHE A 126 -1.99 1.13 1.45
CA PHE A 126 -2.08 -0.07 0.61
C PHE A 126 -3.12 -1.05 1.14
N GLY A 127 -3.18 -1.24 2.45
CA GLY A 127 -4.13 -2.12 3.10
C GLY A 127 -5.55 -1.56 3.24
N LEU A 128 -5.69 -0.24 3.36
CA LEU A 128 -7.00 0.41 3.45
C LEU A 128 -7.69 0.58 2.09
N ASN A 129 -6.94 0.47 1.01
CA ASN A 129 -7.44 0.57 -0.35
C ASN A 129 -8.00 -0.74 -0.89
N ASP A 130 -8.62 -1.54 -0.03
CA ASP A 130 -9.46 -2.61 -0.51
C ASP A 130 -10.68 -2.02 -1.23
N ILE A 131 -10.77 -2.27 -2.53
CA ILE A 131 -11.79 -1.73 -3.43
C ILE A 131 -13.15 -2.43 -3.17
N PHE A 132 -13.14 -3.56 -2.47
CA PHE A 132 -14.30 -4.42 -2.26
C PHE A 132 -15.02 -4.19 -0.93
N ALA A 133 -14.81 -3.03 -0.30
CA ALA A 133 -15.56 -2.69 0.91
C ALA A 133 -17.07 -2.70 0.61
N ASP A 134 -17.78 -3.71 1.16
CA ASP A 134 -19.19 -4.06 0.90
C ASP A 134 -20.22 -2.91 1.02
N SER A 135 -19.83 -1.76 1.58
CA SER A 135 -20.71 -0.59 1.71
C SER A 135 -19.98 0.73 1.43
N SER A 136 -20.70 1.69 0.84
CA SER A 136 -20.23 3.07 0.63
C SER A 136 -19.70 3.71 1.92
N ASP A 137 -20.28 3.36 3.07
CA ASP A 137 -19.85 3.86 4.38
C ASP A 137 -18.51 3.28 4.83
N ARG A 138 -18.25 1.99 4.55
CA ARG A 138 -16.97 1.36 4.85
C ARG A 138 -15.86 1.93 3.97
N GLN A 139 -16.15 2.22 2.71
CA GLN A 139 -15.21 2.89 1.80
C GLN A 139 -14.84 4.30 2.31
N LYS A 140 -15.84 5.09 2.76
CA LYS A 140 -15.61 6.40 3.38
C LYS A 140 -14.83 6.29 4.69
N ALA A 141 -15.05 5.27 5.50
CA ALA A 141 -14.30 5.04 6.72
C ALA A 141 -12.82 4.70 6.43
N ASN A 142 -12.56 3.82 5.47
CA ASN A 142 -11.20 3.47 5.04
C ASN A 142 -10.46 4.69 4.48
N THR A 143 -11.15 5.48 3.67
CA THR A 143 -10.67 6.77 3.17
C THR A 143 -10.23 7.72 4.28
N ARG A 144 -11.08 7.91 5.30
CA ARG A 144 -10.77 8.79 6.43
C ARG A 144 -9.58 8.27 7.24
N LYS A 145 -9.47 6.95 7.42
CA LYS A 145 -8.32 6.32 8.09
C LYS A 145 -7.02 6.50 7.30
N SER A 146 -7.08 6.38 5.98
CA SER A 146 -5.94 6.64 5.09
C SER A 146 -5.50 8.09 5.20
N LEU A 147 -6.44 9.06 5.10
CA LEU A 147 -6.16 10.47 5.28
C LEU A 147 -5.51 10.76 6.65
N SER A 148 -6.04 10.19 7.72
CA SER A 148 -5.50 10.36 9.06
C SER A 148 -4.06 9.84 9.18
N SER A 149 -3.76 8.71 8.54
CA SER A 149 -2.42 8.11 8.52
C SER A 149 -1.45 8.99 7.74
N TYR A 150 -1.86 9.50 6.58
CA TYR A 150 -1.07 10.43 5.79
C TYR A 150 -0.82 11.76 6.49
N LYS A 151 -1.81 12.28 7.22
CA LYS A 151 -1.63 13.49 8.04
C LYS A 151 -0.60 13.28 9.13
N ALA A 152 -0.69 12.17 9.89
CA ALA A 152 0.30 11.83 10.90
C ALA A 152 1.71 11.69 10.29
N ALA A 153 1.83 11.04 9.13
CA ALA A 153 3.09 10.92 8.41
C ALA A 153 3.63 12.29 7.96
N SER A 154 2.76 13.19 7.50
CA SER A 154 3.14 14.54 7.08
C SER A 154 3.62 15.38 8.26
N ASP A 155 2.94 15.31 9.41
CA ASP A 155 3.33 16.05 10.61
C ASP A 155 4.72 15.61 11.10
N VAL A 156 5.00 14.30 11.10
CA VAL A 156 6.34 13.76 11.41
C VAL A 156 7.36 14.18 10.35
N ALA A 157 7.01 14.13 9.07
CA ALA A 157 7.92 14.51 7.99
C ALA A 157 8.30 15.99 8.00
N VAL A 158 7.38 16.88 8.36
CA VAL A 158 7.64 18.32 8.45
C VAL A 158 8.54 18.65 9.64
N ASN A 159 8.35 17.98 10.77
CA ASN A 159 9.13 18.24 11.98
C ASN A 159 10.54 17.62 11.95
N ASP A 160 10.66 16.40 11.42
CA ASP A 160 11.87 15.59 11.60
C ASP A 160 12.73 15.48 10.33
N LEU A 161 12.18 15.77 9.14
CA LEU A 161 12.87 15.59 7.87
C LEU A 161 13.00 16.89 7.07
N CYS A 162 14.20 17.12 6.53
CA CYS A 162 14.46 18.22 5.60
C CYS A 162 13.57 18.12 4.34
N PRO A 163 13.11 19.23 3.75
CA PRO A 163 12.31 19.23 2.52
C PRO A 163 12.92 18.45 1.33
N THR A 164 14.24 18.34 1.25
CA THR A 164 14.94 17.57 0.20
C THR A 164 15.08 16.08 0.50
N HIS A 165 14.60 15.63 1.66
CA HIS A 165 14.75 14.25 2.09
C HIS A 165 13.96 13.29 1.18
N PRO A 166 14.55 12.19 0.67
CA PRO A 166 13.89 11.29 -0.27
C PRO A 166 12.56 10.70 0.23
N VAL A 167 12.46 10.43 1.54
CA VAL A 167 11.22 9.89 2.15
C VAL A 167 10.11 10.94 2.16
N ARG A 168 10.44 12.22 2.43
CA ARG A 168 9.47 13.33 2.43
C ARG A 168 8.96 13.63 1.02
N ILE A 169 9.85 13.61 0.04
CA ILE A 169 9.48 13.74 -1.38
C ILE A 169 8.55 12.61 -1.81
N ARG A 170 8.89 11.36 -1.44
CA ARG A 170 8.06 10.19 -1.75
C ARG A 170 6.68 10.29 -1.14
N LEU A 171 6.58 10.71 0.12
CA LEU A 171 5.30 10.96 0.80
C LEU A 171 4.47 12.00 0.03
N GLY A 172 5.08 13.11 -0.38
CA GLY A 172 4.41 14.15 -1.17
C GLY A 172 3.89 13.63 -2.51
N HIS A 173 4.67 12.80 -3.21
CA HIS A 173 4.24 12.15 -4.43
C HIS A 173 3.07 11.18 -4.19
N SER A 174 3.13 10.36 -3.14
CA SER A 174 2.03 9.45 -2.79
C SER A 174 0.73 10.20 -2.48
N LEU A 175 0.80 11.29 -1.70
CA LEU A 175 -0.33 12.18 -1.43
C LEU A 175 -0.91 12.79 -2.71
N TYR A 176 -0.05 13.21 -3.64
CA TYR A 176 -0.46 13.76 -4.93
C TYR A 176 -1.21 12.72 -5.77
N VAL A 177 -0.65 11.52 -5.96
CA VAL A 177 -1.31 10.44 -6.71
C VAL A 177 -2.66 10.11 -6.09
N ARG A 178 -2.72 9.99 -4.75
CA ARG A 178 -3.96 9.70 -4.02
C ARG A 178 -5.06 10.73 -4.27
N TYR A 179 -4.69 12.02 -4.27
CA TYR A 179 -5.61 13.11 -4.55
C TYR A 179 -6.24 12.97 -5.95
N TYR A 180 -5.45 12.66 -6.98
CA TYR A 180 -5.97 12.53 -8.35
C TYR A 180 -6.77 11.25 -8.58
N GLU A 181 -6.38 10.13 -8.00
CA GLU A 181 -7.14 8.87 -8.12
C GLU A 181 -8.58 8.99 -7.57
N HIS A 182 -8.79 9.85 -6.58
CA HIS A 182 -10.09 10.02 -5.92
C HIS A 182 -10.82 11.30 -6.33
N LEU A 183 -10.24 12.10 -7.23
CA LEU A 183 -10.82 13.35 -7.70
C LEU A 183 -12.14 13.15 -8.47
N ASP A 184 -12.27 12.02 -9.18
CA ASP A 184 -13.49 11.69 -9.95
C ASP A 184 -14.55 10.98 -9.09
N SER A 185 -14.16 10.34 -8.00
CA SER A 185 -15.05 9.55 -7.14
C SER A 185 -15.57 10.33 -5.93
N TRP A 186 -14.81 11.32 -5.47
CA TRP A 186 -15.22 12.24 -4.41
C TRP A 186 -15.41 13.58 -5.10
N GLY A 187 -16.56 14.22 -4.90
CA GLY A 187 -16.72 15.61 -5.34
C GLY A 187 -15.72 16.54 -4.64
N PRO A 188 -15.94 17.86 -4.63
CA PRO A 188 -15.12 18.80 -3.86
C PRO A 188 -15.34 18.63 -2.33
N ASP A 189 -15.02 17.45 -1.80
CA ASP A 189 -15.08 17.09 -0.39
C ASP A 189 -13.83 17.62 0.34
N GLU A 190 -13.99 17.95 1.63
CA GLU A 190 -12.92 18.45 2.51
C GLU A 190 -11.67 17.54 2.53
N THR A 191 -11.85 16.24 2.29
CA THR A 191 -10.79 15.21 2.23
C THR A 191 -9.81 15.46 1.08
N SER A 192 -10.29 15.87 -0.10
CA SER A 192 -9.44 16.09 -1.29
C SER A 192 -8.64 17.38 -1.15
N ALA A 193 -9.27 18.46 -0.67
CA ALA A 193 -8.58 19.70 -0.33
C ALA A 193 -7.49 19.48 0.73
N SER A 194 -7.74 18.60 1.71
CA SER A 194 -6.78 18.25 2.76
C SER A 194 -5.56 17.49 2.21
N LEU A 195 -5.76 16.47 1.34
CA LEU A 195 -4.65 15.75 0.70
C LEU A 195 -3.79 16.68 -0.16
N TYR A 196 -4.44 17.58 -0.92
CA TYR A 196 -3.74 18.56 -1.73
C TYR A 196 -2.91 19.52 -0.86
N ALA A 197 -3.48 20.04 0.23
CA ALA A 197 -2.76 20.89 1.17
C ALA A 197 -1.55 20.18 1.81
N LEU A 198 -1.71 18.91 2.23
CA LEU A 198 -0.61 18.10 2.77
C LEU A 198 0.49 17.86 1.71
N SER A 199 0.12 17.59 0.46
CA SER A 199 1.09 17.41 -0.63
C SER A 199 1.94 18.67 -0.85
N ARG A 200 1.36 19.87 -0.67
CA ARG A 200 2.10 21.14 -0.80
C ARG A 200 3.04 21.40 0.37
N GLN A 201 2.62 21.07 1.59
CA GLN A 201 3.44 21.22 2.81
C GLN A 201 4.70 20.34 2.76
N THR A 202 4.58 19.14 2.18
CA THR A 202 5.76 18.27 1.98
C THR A 202 6.74 18.79 0.93
N HIS A 203 6.29 19.60 -0.04
CA HIS A 203 7.08 20.12 -1.17
C HIS A 203 7.69 21.51 -0.97
N GLN A 204 7.28 22.28 0.04
CA GLN A 204 7.85 23.61 0.26
C GLN A 204 9.21 23.50 0.96
N PRO A 205 10.30 24.04 0.38
CA PRO A 205 11.49 24.36 1.15
C PRO A 205 11.13 25.51 2.09
N ASP A 206 11.44 25.36 3.37
CA ASP A 206 11.41 26.49 4.30
C ASP A 206 12.37 27.55 3.75
N GLU A 207 11.85 28.76 3.48
CA GLU A 207 12.63 29.94 3.05
C GLU A 207 13.62 30.41 4.12
#